data_AF-A0A0G3HCM0-F1
#
_entry.id   AF-A0A0G3HCM0-F1
#
_cell.length_a   1.000
_cell.length_b   1.000
_cell.length_c   1.000
_cell.angle_alpha   90.00
_cell.angle_beta   90.00
_cell.angle_gamma   90.00
#
_symmetry.space_group_name_H-M   'P 1'
#
loop_
_entity.id
_entity.type
_entity.pdbx_description
1 polymer ?
#
loop_
_entity_poly.entity_id
_entity_poly.type
_entity_poly.pdbx_seq_one_letter_code
_entity_poly.pdbx_strand_id
1 'polypeptide(L)'
;MVFTLVASTRGLHHLTDGTFEQCRNLSVGEGFGAAKWWRRNIITAAHRGAVRGNTIRLSVSGRNVEEKKVARDFLQAAVAARDHGAQPSSYGA
;
A
#
# COMPACT_ATOMS: atom_id res chain seq x y z
N MET A 1 -21.04 8.83 -11.99
CA MET A 1 -19.71 8.24 -11.69
C MET A 1 -19.96 6.79 -11.34
N VAL A 2 -19.36 5.84 -12.07
CA VAL A 2 -19.48 4.40 -11.78
C VAL A 2 -18.19 3.96 -11.10
N PHE A 3 -18.29 3.24 -9.99
CA PHE A 3 -17.14 2.64 -9.33
C PHE A 3 -16.73 1.37 -10.07
N THR A 4 -15.44 1.21 -10.36
CA THR A 4 -14.88 0.04 -11.07
C THR A 4 -14.05 -0.87 -10.17
N LEU A 5 -13.64 -0.39 -8.99
CA LEU A 5 -12.78 -1.10 -8.07
C LEU A 5 -13.17 -0.81 -6.62
N VAL A 6 -13.17 -1.84 -5.78
CA VAL A 6 -13.41 -1.72 -4.32
C VAL A 6 -12.26 -2.36 -3.56
N ALA A 7 -11.63 -1.61 -2.66
CA ALA A 7 -10.53 -2.11 -1.87
C ALA A 7 -10.99 -2.56 -0.47
N SER A 8 -10.69 -3.80 -0.10
CA SER A 8 -10.96 -4.36 1.22
C SER A 8 -9.66 -4.58 2.01
N THR A 9 -9.76 -5.10 3.24
CA THR A 9 -8.59 -5.50 4.03
C THR A 9 -7.88 -6.74 3.47
N ARG A 10 -8.54 -7.48 2.57
CA ARG A 10 -8.03 -8.75 2.01
C ARG A 10 -7.54 -8.63 0.56
N GLY A 11 -7.94 -7.58 -0.16
CA GLY A 11 -7.66 -7.49 -1.59
C GLY A 11 -8.42 -6.39 -2.30
N LEU A 12 -8.41 -6.46 -3.63
CA LEU A 12 -9.15 -5.59 -4.54
C LEU A 12 -10.24 -6.39 -5.24
N HIS A 13 -11.45 -5.85 -5.26
CA HIS A 13 -12.58 -6.39 -6.02
C HIS A 13 -12.74 -5.55 -7.28
N HIS A 14 -12.58 -6.17 -8.45
CA HIS A 14 -12.80 -5.55 -9.75
C HIS A 14 -14.29 -5.69 -10.08
N LEU A 15 -15.00 -4.57 -10.09
CA LEU A 15 -16.45 -4.55 -10.28
C LEU A 15 -16.85 -4.73 -11.75
N THR A 16 -15.90 -4.52 -12.68
CA THR A 16 -16.13 -4.62 -14.12
C THR A 16 -16.24 -6.06 -14.60
N ASP A 17 -15.45 -6.98 -14.04
CA ASP A 17 -15.40 -8.39 -14.43
C ASP A 17 -15.65 -9.37 -13.27
N GLY A 18 -15.87 -8.86 -12.05
CA GLY A 18 -16.13 -9.65 -10.85
C GLY A 18 -14.89 -10.31 -10.25
N THR A 19 -13.69 -10.03 -10.75
CA THR A 19 -12.46 -10.67 -10.28
C THR A 19 -12.00 -10.12 -8.92
N PHE A 20 -11.22 -10.94 -8.20
CA PHE A 20 -10.64 -10.57 -6.91
C PHE A 20 -9.13 -10.75 -6.94
N GLU A 21 -8.40 -9.66 -6.71
CA GLU A 21 -6.95 -9.68 -6.55
C GLU A 21 -6.60 -9.68 -5.06
N GLN A 22 -6.05 -10.79 -4.58
CA GLN A 22 -5.58 -10.86 -3.20
C GLN A 22 -4.32 -9.99 -3.04
N CYS A 23 -4.37 -9.04 -2.11
CA CYS A 23 -3.23 -8.17 -1.82
C CYS A 23 -3.14 -7.88 -0.33
N ARG A 24 -1.92 -7.65 0.16
CA ARG A 24 -1.71 -7.26 1.55
C ARG A 24 -1.85 -5.75 1.71
N ASN A 25 -2.77 -5.31 2.57
CA ASN A 25 -2.91 -3.91 2.95
C ASN A 25 -1.85 -3.52 4.00
N LEU A 26 -1.01 -2.53 3.68
CA LEU A 26 0.05 -1.99 4.52
C LEU A 26 -0.21 -0.49 4.75
N SER A 27 -0.70 -0.16 5.94
CA SER A 27 -1.25 1.16 6.23
C SER A 27 -0.46 1.92 7.28
N VAL A 28 -0.36 3.25 7.11
CA VAL A 28 0.24 4.19 8.07
C VAL A 28 -0.78 5.26 8.46
N GLY A 29 -0.92 5.51 9.76
CA GLY A 29 -1.76 6.58 10.29
C GLY A 29 -3.07 6.08 10.90
N GLU A 30 -4.15 6.82 10.68
CA GLU A 30 -5.45 6.63 11.32
C GLU A 30 -5.91 5.16 11.36
N GLY A 31 -6.04 4.61 12.58
CA GLY A 31 -6.41 3.20 12.83
C GLY A 31 -5.28 2.17 12.69
N PHE A 32 -4.10 2.53 12.17
CA PHE A 32 -2.99 1.60 11.89
C PHE A 32 -1.65 1.97 12.54
N GLY A 33 -1.54 3.18 13.10
CA GLY A 33 -0.34 3.67 13.77
C GLY A 33 0.62 4.43 12.85
N ALA A 34 1.32 5.41 13.41
CA ALA A 34 2.28 6.25 12.68
C ALA A 34 3.67 6.28 13.33
N ALA A 35 3.91 5.51 14.40
CA ALA A 35 5.17 5.52 15.12
C ALA A 35 6.36 5.08 14.26
N LYS A 36 7.59 5.54 14.59
CA LYS A 36 8.80 5.25 13.81
C LYS A 36 9.05 3.75 13.59
N TRP A 37 8.85 2.94 14.63
CA TRP A 37 9.02 1.49 14.54
C TRP A 37 7.99 0.84 13.60
N TRP A 38 6.74 1.35 13.60
CA TRP A 38 5.68 0.88 12.71
C TRP A 38 6.02 1.16 11.25
N ARG A 39 6.46 2.39 10.94
CA ARG A 39 6.84 2.76 9.56
C ARG A 39 8.01 1.92 9.04
N ARG A 40 8.98 1.55 9.88
CA ARG A 40 10.04 0.60 9.54
C ARG A 40 9.50 -0.80 9.23
N ASN A 41 8.51 -1.26 9.99
CA ASN A 41 7.83 -2.53 9.70
C ASN A 41 7.10 -2.48 8.35
N ILE A 42 6.47 -1.36 8.00
CA ILE A 42 5.82 -1.18 6.69
C ILE A 42 6.82 -1.29 5.54
N ILE A 43 7.97 -0.61 5.64
CA ILE A 43 9.06 -0.72 4.63
C ILE A 43 9.51 -2.18 4.49
N THR A 44 9.75 -2.85 5.61
CA THR A 44 10.19 -4.25 5.64
C THR A 44 9.12 -5.19 5.05
N ALA A 45 7.84 -4.95 5.33
CA ALA A 45 6.74 -5.74 4.81
C ALA A 45 6.55 -5.52 3.30
N ALA A 46 6.72 -4.28 2.82
CA ALA A 46 6.65 -3.94 1.40
C ALA A 46 7.75 -4.67 0.61
N HIS A 47 9.00 -4.59 1.09
CA HIS A 47 10.11 -5.35 0.55
C HIS A 47 9.82 -6.86 0.48
N ARG A 48 9.40 -7.47 1.61
CA ARG A 48 9.09 -8.91 1.66
C ARG A 48 7.93 -9.31 0.74
N GLY A 49 6.93 -8.43 0.60
CA GLY A 49 5.81 -8.64 -0.31
C GLY A 49 6.29 -8.71 -1.76
N ALA A 50 7.05 -7.70 -2.18
CA ALA A 50 7.59 -7.61 -3.53
C ALA A 50 8.55 -8.75 -3.88
N VAL A 51 9.48 -9.11 -2.98
CA VAL A 51 10.39 -10.27 -3.15
C VAL A 51 9.63 -11.58 -3.41
N ARG A 52 8.42 -11.73 -2.85
CA ARG A 52 7.58 -12.91 -3.02
C ARG A 52 6.67 -12.84 -4.25
N GLY A 53 6.73 -11.77 -5.03
CA GLY A 53 5.83 -11.53 -6.15
C GLY A 53 4.38 -11.22 -5.73
N ASN A 54 4.16 -10.84 -4.47
CA ASN A 54 2.82 -10.51 -3.98
C ASN A 54 2.45 -9.06 -4.29
N THR A 55 1.19 -8.82 -4.64
CA THR A 55 0.62 -7.46 -4.65
C THR A 55 0.56 -6.91 -3.22
N ILE A 56 1.10 -5.71 -3.05
CA ILE A 56 0.97 -4.92 -1.83
C ILE A 56 0.16 -3.66 -2.10
N ARG A 57 -0.67 -3.27 -1.14
CA ARG A 57 -1.44 -2.04 -1.17
C ARG A 57 -0.94 -1.12 -0.08
N LEU A 58 -0.30 -0.03 -0.47
CA LEU A 58 0.20 0.99 0.46
C LEU A 58 -0.88 2.07 0.65
N SER A 59 -1.18 2.43 1.89
CA SER A 59 -2.09 3.52 2.20
C SER A 59 -1.58 4.37 3.36
N VAL A 60 -1.77 5.68 3.30
CA VAL A 60 -1.38 6.60 4.38
C VAL A 60 -2.50 7.62 4.65
N SER A 61 -2.74 7.91 5.92
CA SER A 61 -3.62 9.01 6.32
C SER A 61 -3.11 10.35 5.77
N GLY A 62 -4.01 11.15 5.20
CA GLY A 62 -3.68 12.51 4.73
C GLY A 62 -3.06 13.38 5.83
N ARG A 63 -3.64 13.34 7.04
CA ARG A 63 -3.11 14.10 8.18
C ARG A 63 -1.67 13.71 8.54
N ASN A 64 -1.35 12.42 8.48
CA ASN A 64 0.00 11.97 8.81
C ASN A 64 0.99 12.16 7.65
N VAL A 65 0.56 12.07 6.38
CA VAL A 65 1.48 12.24 5.25
C VAL A 65 2.02 13.67 5.15
N GLU A 66 1.33 14.66 5.72
CA GLU A 66 1.84 16.05 5.85
C GLU A 66 3.13 16.12 6.67
N GLU A 67 3.35 15.17 7.59
CA GLU A 67 4.60 15.09 8.35
C GLU A 67 5.75 14.59 7.44
N LYS A 68 6.74 15.45 7.17
CA LYS A 68 7.90 15.14 6.29
C LYS A 68 8.54 13.76 6.56
N LYS A 69 8.64 13.36 7.84
CA LYS A 69 9.23 12.06 8.23
C LYS A 69 8.33 10.89 7.84
N VAL A 70 7.01 11.04 7.95
CA VAL A 70 6.04 10.03 7.54
C VAL A 70 6.02 9.91 6.02
N ALA A 71 5.93 11.03 5.28
CA ALA A 71 5.97 11.02 3.82
C ALA A 71 7.20 10.31 3.27
N ARG A 72 8.39 10.67 3.78
CA ARG A 72 9.64 10.04 3.36
C ARG A 72 9.66 8.54 3.65
N ASP A 73 9.29 8.13 4.87
CA ASP A 73 9.34 6.71 5.24
C ASP A 73 8.27 5.89 4.47
N PHE A 74 7.12 6.49 4.16
CA PHE A 74 6.07 5.87 3.34
C PHE A 74 6.51 5.73 1.87
N LEU A 75 7.11 6.77 1.29
CA LEU A 75 7.71 6.70 -0.05
C LEU A 75 8.81 5.63 -0.11
N GLN A 76 9.62 5.50 0.94
CA GLN A 76 10.65 4.45 1.02
C GLN A 76 10.06 3.04 0.94
N ALA A 77 8.85 2.81 1.45
CA ALA A 77 8.18 1.52 1.32
C ALA A 77 7.80 1.22 -0.15
N ALA A 78 7.31 2.24 -0.89
CA ALA A 78 7.03 2.10 -2.32
C ALA A 78 8.30 1.86 -3.13
N VAL A 79 9.38 2.59 -2.84
CA VAL A 79 10.70 2.41 -3.46
C VAL A 79 11.22 0.99 -3.22
N ALA A 80 11.19 0.50 -1.97
CA ALA A 80 11.67 -0.83 -1.64
C ALA A 80 10.94 -1.95 -2.40
N ALA A 81 9.64 -1.78 -2.66
CA ALA A 81 8.87 -2.73 -3.46
C ALA A 81 9.23 -2.63 -4.95
N ARG A 82 9.34 -1.42 -5.49
CA ARG A 82 9.71 -1.17 -6.89
C ARG A 82 11.09 -1.73 -7.23
N ASP A 83 12.04 -1.58 -6.32
CA ASP A 83 13.41 -2.09 -6.51
C ASP A 83 13.45 -3.64 -6.62
N HIS A 84 12.33 -4.31 -6.31
CA HIS A 84 12.13 -5.75 -6.46
C HIS A 84 11.09 -6.10 -7.53
N GLY A 85 10.90 -5.22 -8.52
CA GLY A 85 10.07 -5.49 -9.70
C GLY A 85 8.56 -5.21 -9.53
N ALA A 86 8.12 -4.72 -8.36
CA ALA A 86 6.74 -4.28 -8.22
C ALA A 86 6.47 -3.06 -9.11
N GLN A 87 5.35 -3.09 -9.83
CA GLN A 87 4.93 -1.97 -10.66
C GLN A 87 3.92 -1.11 -9.88
N PRO A 88 4.22 0.19 -9.64
CA PRO A 88 3.25 1.08 -9.01
C PRO A 88 2.00 1.23 -9.89
N SER A 89 0.82 1.13 -9.28
CA SER A 89 -0.45 1.42 -9.94
C SER A 89 -1.35 2.26 -9.04
N SER A 90 -2.29 2.96 -9.65
CA SER A 90 -3.36 3.71 -8.99
C SER A 90 -4.71 3.02 -9.23
N TYR A 91 -5.74 3.35 -8.46
CA TYR A 91 -7.06 2.72 -8.65
C TYR A 91 -7.79 3.13 -9.94
N GLY A 92 -7.25 4.08 -10.71
CA GLY A 92 -7.84 4.53 -11.97
C GLY A 92 -7.06 4.13 -13.22
N ALA A 93 -5.95 3.40 -13.07
CA ALA A 93 -5.07 2.98 -14.15
C ALA A 93 -5.23 1.48 -14.45
#